data_AF-A0AA39TUI4-F1
#
_entry.id   AF-A0AA39TUI4-F1
#
_cell.length_a   1.000
_cell.length_b   1.000
_cell.length_c   1.000
_cell.angle_alpha   90.00
_cell.angle_beta   90.00
_cell.angle_gamma   90.00
#
_symmetry.space_group_name_H-M   'P 1'
#
loop_
_entity.id
_entity.type
_entity.pdbx_description
1 polymer ?
#
loop_
_entity_poly.entity_id
_entity_poly.type
_entity_poly.pdbx_seq_one_letter_code
_entity_poly.pdbx_strand_id
1 'polypeptide(L)'
;MLSTAESSRPAEVQQSLLSLYIERSRDRPLFITIRNNRFARDLEHSVQLPFTRGIYALLRANVHRWHRLDIVGCHAHPQHMHHLLSSLQCNEISSLKSLRLLPSVPYLAPNLLEWKNATALHTLHIYMYTVLPIQCSLLVKDLILEGYNGSKDMTSVIGDGLSYILQFFNLERLMIVPHEAIKTRGTIIVANLTSLTLCISIRSQRSFGSYIHELSLPRLHSFALQYTGVYLGSAIDHKPIVLFIRRCASSLQELIFDKVPLRPLGLAEILAPLRELRHLTVLEPTISLLRAYYPISEAFLLNFHDACFLPNLVTIDLQVHSKSTVERSMIDVIVKERTLHSFDANELISLRRRVIPQF
;
A
#
# COMPACT_ATOMS: atom_id res chain seq x y z
N MET A 1 30.97 4.77 -3.47
CA MET A 1 31.32 5.42 -4.75
C MET A 1 30.86 4.50 -5.87
N LEU A 2 29.69 4.77 -6.44
CA LEU A 2 29.16 4.13 -7.66
C LEU A 2 28.92 5.26 -8.66
N SER A 3 29.34 5.03 -9.89
CA SER A 3 29.66 6.03 -10.91
C SER A 3 28.46 6.87 -11.39
N THR A 4 28.74 8.15 -11.54
CA THR A 4 27.98 9.27 -12.10
C THR A 4 27.66 9.18 -13.61
N ALA A 5 27.53 7.98 -14.20
CA ALA A 5 27.53 7.79 -15.66
C ALA A 5 26.19 7.36 -16.29
N GLU A 6 25.07 7.32 -15.56
CA GLU A 6 23.74 7.02 -16.14
C GLU A 6 22.93 8.26 -16.54
N SER A 7 23.48 9.45 -16.33
CA SER A 7 22.83 10.70 -16.71
C SER A 7 23.22 11.09 -18.14
N SER A 8 22.26 10.96 -19.07
CA SER A 8 22.29 11.38 -20.50
C SER A 8 22.80 10.36 -21.53
N ARG A 9 22.08 9.25 -21.72
CA ARG A 9 22.11 8.62 -23.06
C ARG A 9 21.37 9.53 -24.06
N PRO A 10 21.88 9.75 -25.28
CA PRO A 10 21.17 10.50 -26.32
C PRO A 10 19.78 9.89 -26.56
N ALA A 11 18.77 10.73 -26.81
CA ALA A 11 17.39 10.28 -26.96
C ALA A 11 17.21 9.28 -28.13
N GLU A 12 18.04 9.39 -29.16
CA GLU A 12 18.10 8.45 -30.29
C GLU A 12 18.52 7.03 -29.87
N VAL A 13 19.47 6.93 -28.93
CA VAL A 13 19.92 5.65 -28.38
C VAL A 13 18.81 5.02 -27.54
N GLN A 14 18.09 5.83 -26.74
CA GLN A 14 16.94 5.36 -25.96
C GLN A 14 15.80 4.87 -26.86
N GLN A 15 15.49 5.61 -27.92
CA GLN A 15 14.48 5.21 -28.91
C GLN A 15 14.86 3.91 -29.61
N SER A 16 16.12 3.76 -30.03
CA SER A 16 16.61 2.54 -30.70
C SER A 16 16.55 1.31 -29.79
N LEU A 17 16.93 1.46 -28.52
CA LEU A 17 16.83 0.39 -27.52
C LEU A 17 15.38 -0.02 -27.25
N LEU A 18 14.47 0.96 -27.15
CA LEU A 18 13.04 0.68 -26.98
C LEU A 18 12.47 -0.07 -28.18
N SER A 19 12.80 0.34 -29.41
CA SER A 19 12.38 -0.35 -30.63
C SER A 19 12.84 -1.81 -30.64
N LEU A 20 14.13 -2.06 -30.34
CA LEU A 20 14.69 -3.41 -30.25
C LEU A 20 14.00 -4.25 -29.17
N TYR A 21 13.66 -3.65 -28.03
CA TYR A 21 12.93 -4.35 -26.96
C TYR A 21 11.51 -4.72 -27.40
N ILE A 22 10.77 -3.79 -28.00
CA ILE A 22 9.42 -4.02 -28.53
C ILE A 22 9.44 -5.13 -29.57
N GLU A 23 10.43 -5.10 -30.47
CA GLU A 23 10.60 -6.11 -31.52
C GLU A 23 10.92 -7.50 -30.96
N ARG A 24 11.80 -7.59 -29.96
CA ARG A 24 12.14 -8.90 -29.34
C ARG A 24 11.03 -9.44 -28.45
N SER A 25 10.15 -8.57 -27.98
CA SER A 25 9.06 -8.92 -27.09
C SER A 25 7.73 -9.15 -27.79
N ARG A 26 7.64 -9.11 -29.13
CA ARG A 26 6.41 -9.11 -29.99
C ARG A 26 5.12 -9.63 -29.34
N ASP A 27 5.10 -10.81 -28.74
CA ASP A 27 3.88 -11.44 -28.19
C ASP A 27 3.73 -11.34 -26.66
N ARG A 28 4.64 -10.61 -25.99
CA ARG A 28 4.68 -10.47 -24.54
C ARG A 28 4.00 -9.20 -24.06
N PRO A 29 3.36 -9.24 -22.88
CA PRO A 29 2.82 -8.07 -22.23
C PRO A 29 3.92 -7.06 -21.90
N LEU A 30 3.59 -5.77 -22.03
CA LEU A 30 4.49 -4.67 -21.72
C LEU A 30 4.24 -4.12 -20.32
N PHE A 31 5.33 -3.96 -19.57
CA PHE A 31 5.36 -3.32 -18.25
C PHE A 31 6.17 -2.04 -18.38
N ILE A 32 5.49 -0.91 -18.32
CA ILE A 32 6.08 0.40 -18.61
C ILE A 32 6.23 1.16 -17.30
N THR A 33 7.42 1.67 -17.04
CA THR A 33 7.68 2.54 -15.90
C THR A 33 8.33 3.83 -16.38
N ILE A 34 7.62 4.94 -16.15
CA ILE A 34 8.06 6.30 -16.44
C ILE A 34 8.40 6.95 -15.10
N ARG A 35 9.68 7.21 -14.87
CA ARG A 35 10.20 7.85 -13.67
C ARG A 35 11.02 9.07 -14.06
N ASN A 36 10.89 10.15 -13.30
CA ASN A 36 11.86 11.24 -13.40
C ASN A 36 13.06 10.97 -12.49
N ASN A 37 14.24 11.37 -12.92
CA ASN A 37 15.45 11.21 -12.14
C ASN A 37 15.47 12.24 -11.01
N ARG A 38 15.51 11.77 -9.76
CA ARG A 38 15.45 12.64 -8.56
C ARG A 38 16.61 13.63 -8.47
N PHE A 39 17.70 13.38 -9.20
CA PHE A 39 18.90 14.22 -9.27
C PHE A 39 18.76 15.45 -10.17
N ALA A 40 17.65 15.61 -10.90
CA ALA A 40 17.40 16.79 -11.72
C ALA A 40 16.90 18.02 -10.91
N ARG A 41 16.65 17.87 -9.60
CA ARG A 41 16.13 18.96 -8.75
C ARG A 41 17.06 20.16 -8.62
N ASP A 42 18.37 19.99 -8.80
CA ASP A 42 19.35 21.07 -8.64
C ASP A 42 19.48 21.95 -9.89
N LEU A 43 18.79 21.62 -10.99
CA LEU A 43 18.66 22.50 -12.13
C LEU A 43 17.24 23.05 -12.17
N GLU A 44 17.05 24.27 -11.66
CA GLU A 44 15.85 25.10 -11.83
C GLU A 44 15.42 25.27 -13.31
N HIS A 45 16.25 24.81 -14.25
CA HIS A 45 16.04 24.88 -15.70
C HIS A 45 15.99 23.50 -16.38
N SER A 46 16.00 22.40 -15.63
CA SER A 46 15.92 21.05 -16.22
C SER A 46 14.45 20.63 -16.41
N VAL A 47 13.81 21.24 -17.41
CA VAL A 47 12.69 20.62 -18.12
C VAL A 47 13.26 19.42 -18.88
N GLN A 48 13.71 18.37 -18.17
CA GLN A 48 14.10 17.12 -18.79
C GLN A 48 12.83 16.43 -19.27
N LEU A 49 12.54 16.68 -20.55
CA LEU A 49 11.59 15.93 -21.37
C LEU A 49 11.93 14.45 -21.25
N PRO A 50 11.04 13.58 -20.72
CA PRO A 50 11.41 12.18 -20.54
C PRO A 50 11.49 11.42 -21.88
N PHE A 51 10.85 11.90 -22.95
CA PHE A 51 10.73 11.16 -24.22
C PHE A 51 10.63 12.06 -25.45
N THR A 52 11.20 11.61 -26.58
CA THR A 52 10.97 12.20 -27.91
C THR A 52 9.58 11.82 -28.42
N ARG A 53 9.06 12.56 -29.42
CA ARG A 53 7.82 12.19 -30.14
C ARG A 53 7.86 10.75 -30.66
N GLY A 54 9.04 10.28 -31.09
CA GLY A 54 9.24 8.91 -31.57
C GLY A 54 9.02 7.85 -30.49
N ILE A 55 9.48 8.09 -29.26
CA ILE A 55 9.24 7.17 -28.14
C ILE A 55 7.75 7.11 -27.78
N TYR A 56 7.04 8.25 -27.74
CA TYR A 56 5.59 8.24 -27.52
C TYR A 56 4.84 7.47 -28.60
N ALA A 57 5.21 7.66 -29.87
CA ALA A 57 4.60 6.93 -30.98
C ALA A 57 4.83 5.41 -30.89
N LEU A 58 6.06 4.99 -30.56
CA LEU A 58 6.40 3.57 -30.37
C LEU A 58 5.61 2.92 -29.23
N LEU A 59 5.48 3.60 -28.10
CA LEU A 59 4.70 3.10 -26.96
C LEU A 59 3.23 2.99 -27.35
N ARG A 60 2.67 4.03 -27.97
CA ARG A 60 1.27 4.07 -28.43
C ARG A 60 0.95 2.98 -29.45
N ALA A 61 1.84 2.71 -30.41
CA ALA A 61 1.65 1.63 -31.38
C ALA A 61 1.51 0.24 -30.72
N ASN A 62 1.95 0.10 -29.46
CA ASN A 62 1.92 -1.16 -28.69
C ASN A 62 0.98 -1.09 -27.49
N VAL A 63 0.04 -0.15 -27.45
CA VAL A 63 -0.90 0.06 -26.33
C VAL A 63 -1.74 -1.18 -25.99
N HIS A 64 -2.13 -1.97 -26.99
CA HIS A 64 -2.88 -3.22 -26.85
C HIS A 64 -2.11 -4.33 -26.12
N ARG A 65 -0.82 -4.10 -25.82
CA ARG A 65 0.04 -5.01 -25.05
C ARG A 65 0.32 -4.47 -23.65
N TRP A 66 -0.05 -3.23 -23.34
CA TRP A 66 0.23 -2.64 -22.04
C TRP A 66 -0.53 -3.40 -20.95
N HIS A 67 0.21 -3.99 -20.01
CA HIS A 67 -0.35 -4.70 -18.86
C HIS A 67 -0.20 -3.90 -17.58
N ARG A 68 0.91 -3.16 -17.44
CA ARG A 68 1.17 -2.29 -16.29
C ARG A 68 1.76 -0.97 -16.78
N LEU A 69 1.24 0.13 -16.25
CA LEU A 69 1.79 1.46 -16.47
C LEU A 69 2.03 2.17 -15.14
N ASP A 70 3.30 2.44 -14.84
CA ASP A 70 3.71 3.17 -13.65
C ASP A 70 4.30 4.53 -14.04
N ILE A 71 3.65 5.63 -13.64
CA ILE A 71 4.10 7.00 -13.83
C ILE A 71 4.36 7.60 -12.44
N VAL A 72 5.63 7.79 -12.07
CA VAL A 72 6.03 8.18 -10.70
C VAL A 72 7.01 9.36 -10.71
N GLY A 73 6.71 10.39 -9.93
CA GLY A 73 7.59 11.56 -9.75
C GLY A 73 7.81 12.34 -11.06
N CYS A 74 6.87 12.23 -12.00
CA CYS A 74 6.99 12.87 -13.30
C CYS A 74 6.74 14.39 -13.15
N HIS A 75 7.73 15.20 -13.50
CA HIS A 75 7.58 16.66 -13.71
C HIS A 75 7.27 16.99 -15.17
N ALA A 76 6.91 15.98 -15.98
CA ALA A 76 6.56 16.22 -17.37
C ALA A 76 5.37 17.18 -17.43
N HIS A 77 5.51 18.20 -18.28
CA HIS A 77 4.44 19.13 -18.60
C HIS A 77 3.16 18.33 -18.93
N PRO A 78 1.96 18.73 -18.47
CA PRO A 78 0.71 17.99 -18.67
C PRO A 78 0.44 17.64 -20.13
N GLN A 79 0.91 18.47 -21.06
CA GLN A 79 0.83 18.23 -22.51
C GLN A 79 1.54 16.93 -22.93
N HIS A 80 2.60 16.50 -22.26
CA HIS A 80 3.30 15.25 -22.60
C HIS A 80 2.58 14.01 -22.07
N MET A 81 2.00 14.10 -20.87
CA MET A 81 1.13 13.05 -20.34
C MET A 81 -0.14 12.95 -21.18
N HIS A 82 -0.68 14.08 -21.61
CA HIS A 82 -1.71 14.15 -22.63
C HIS A 82 -1.22 13.48 -23.92
N HIS A 83 -0.04 13.79 -24.46
CA HIS A 83 0.50 13.10 -25.65
C HIS A 83 0.86 11.61 -25.49
N LEU A 84 0.84 11.05 -24.30
CA LEU A 84 0.92 9.60 -24.13
C LEU A 84 -0.48 9.00 -24.03
N LEU A 85 -1.35 9.66 -23.27
CA LEU A 85 -2.60 9.09 -22.75
C LEU A 85 -3.87 9.60 -23.41
N SER A 86 -3.81 10.73 -24.12
CA SER A 86 -4.92 11.29 -24.87
C SER A 86 -5.11 10.57 -26.20
N SER A 87 -6.36 10.53 -26.67
CA SER A 87 -6.74 10.03 -27.98
C SER A 87 -6.31 8.58 -28.28
N LEU A 88 -6.02 7.78 -27.25
CA LEU A 88 -5.93 6.33 -27.39
C LEU A 88 -7.32 5.83 -27.75
N GLN A 89 -7.46 5.08 -28.85
CA GLN A 89 -8.79 4.61 -29.21
C GLN A 89 -9.31 3.67 -28.12
N CYS A 90 -10.60 3.76 -27.86
CA CYS A 90 -11.26 3.07 -26.76
C CYS A 90 -10.94 1.57 -26.67
N ASN A 91 -10.74 0.86 -27.79
CA ASN A 91 -10.50 -0.58 -27.78
C ASN A 91 -9.04 -0.98 -27.50
N GLU A 92 -8.15 0.00 -27.44
CA GLU A 92 -6.70 -0.20 -27.48
C GLU A 92 -6.06 -0.45 -26.09
N ILE A 93 -6.73 -0.08 -24.99
CA ILE A 93 -6.21 -0.20 -23.61
C ILE A 93 -6.81 -1.41 -22.88
N SER A 94 -7.52 -2.29 -23.59
CA SER A 94 -8.25 -3.43 -23.01
C SER A 94 -7.35 -4.41 -22.23
N SER A 95 -6.05 -4.47 -22.53
CA SER A 95 -5.08 -5.33 -21.86
C SER A 95 -4.56 -4.79 -20.52
N LEU A 96 -4.80 -3.51 -20.21
CA LEU A 96 -4.21 -2.86 -19.06
C LEU A 96 -4.84 -3.36 -17.77
N LYS A 97 -4.00 -3.89 -16.89
CA LYS A 97 -4.38 -4.54 -15.63
C LYS A 97 -4.07 -3.68 -14.41
N SER A 98 -2.95 -2.95 -14.46
CA SER A 98 -2.44 -2.16 -13.35
C SER A 98 -2.01 -0.77 -13.79
N LEU A 99 -2.41 0.24 -13.02
CA LEU A 99 -2.08 1.63 -13.25
C LEU A 99 -1.57 2.28 -11.97
N ARG A 100 -0.38 2.87 -12.01
CA ARG A 100 0.15 3.71 -10.94
C ARG A 100 0.40 5.12 -11.45
N LEU A 101 -0.30 6.10 -10.89
CA LEU A 101 -0.18 7.52 -11.23
C LEU A 101 0.15 8.33 -9.97
N LEU A 102 1.43 8.64 -9.81
CA LEU A 102 1.94 9.51 -8.75
C LEU A 102 2.73 10.67 -9.38
N PRO A 103 2.05 11.61 -10.06
CA PRO A 103 2.72 12.77 -10.65
C PRO A 103 3.30 13.68 -9.56
N SER A 104 4.39 14.39 -9.84
CA SER A 104 4.96 15.34 -8.86
C SER A 104 4.00 16.47 -8.49
N VAL A 105 2.94 16.65 -9.27
CA VAL A 105 1.96 17.72 -9.14
C VAL A 105 0.54 17.16 -9.40
N PRO A 106 -0.39 17.22 -8.43
CA PRO A 106 -1.63 16.44 -8.45
C PRO A 106 -2.70 16.98 -9.42
N TYR A 107 -2.67 18.26 -9.76
CA TYR A 107 -3.60 18.91 -10.70
C TYR A 107 -3.25 18.69 -12.18
N LEU A 108 -2.20 17.93 -12.47
CA LEU A 108 -1.76 17.59 -13.83
C LEU A 108 -2.12 16.16 -14.24
N ALA A 109 -2.93 15.46 -13.44
CA ALA A 109 -3.43 14.15 -13.84
C ALA A 109 -4.18 14.29 -15.17
N PRO A 110 -3.78 13.55 -16.22
CA PRO A 110 -4.45 13.61 -17.51
C PRO A 110 -5.92 13.25 -17.33
N ASN A 111 -6.76 13.71 -18.24
CA ASN A 111 -8.19 13.44 -18.18
C ASN A 111 -8.44 11.92 -18.32
N LEU A 112 -8.51 11.22 -17.19
CA LEU A 112 -8.69 9.76 -17.15
C LEU A 112 -10.07 9.34 -17.67
N LEU A 113 -10.96 10.31 -18.01
CA LEU A 113 -12.23 10.10 -18.70
C LEU A 113 -12.10 9.29 -20.00
N GLU A 114 -10.92 9.21 -20.60
CA GLU A 114 -10.66 8.43 -21.82
C GLU A 114 -10.39 6.93 -21.54
N TRP A 115 -10.28 6.52 -20.27
CA TRP A 115 -9.86 5.17 -19.86
C TRP A 115 -11.03 4.23 -19.52
N LYS A 116 -12.25 4.63 -19.88
CA LYS A 116 -13.50 3.89 -19.65
C LYS A 116 -13.49 2.46 -20.17
N ASN A 117 -12.59 2.17 -21.12
CA ASN A 117 -12.48 0.89 -21.82
C ASN A 117 -11.24 0.09 -21.43
N ALA A 118 -10.52 0.50 -20.37
CA ALA A 118 -9.54 -0.36 -19.71
C ALA A 118 -10.27 -1.46 -18.93
N THR A 119 -10.96 -2.35 -19.65
CA THR A 119 -11.90 -3.35 -19.09
C THR A 119 -11.22 -4.38 -18.19
N ALA A 120 -9.90 -4.57 -18.33
CA ALA A 120 -9.11 -5.45 -17.49
C ALA A 120 -8.47 -4.76 -16.27
N LEU A 121 -8.68 -3.45 -16.09
CA LEU A 121 -8.04 -2.66 -15.04
C LEU A 121 -8.62 -3.07 -13.68
N HIS A 122 -7.79 -3.71 -12.86
CA HIS A 122 -8.18 -4.15 -11.52
C HIS A 122 -7.32 -3.54 -10.42
N THR A 123 -6.11 -3.06 -10.74
CA THR A 123 -5.22 -2.43 -9.76
C THR A 123 -4.95 -0.97 -10.09
N LEU A 124 -5.09 -0.12 -9.08
CA LEU A 124 -4.91 1.32 -9.20
C LEU A 124 -4.11 1.88 -8.02
N HIS A 125 -3.07 2.65 -8.30
CA HIS A 125 -2.29 3.38 -7.29
C HIS A 125 -2.25 4.86 -7.64
N ILE A 126 -2.88 5.69 -6.81
CA ILE A 126 -3.06 7.13 -7.06
C ILE A 126 -2.89 7.95 -5.78
N TYR A 127 -2.84 9.27 -5.93
CA TYR A 127 -3.01 10.17 -4.78
C TYR A 127 -4.47 10.24 -4.35
N MET A 128 -4.70 10.44 -3.05
CA MET A 128 -6.03 10.58 -2.44
C MET A 128 -6.91 11.70 -3.01
N TYR A 129 -6.32 12.65 -3.76
CA TYR A 129 -7.01 13.80 -4.34
C TYR A 129 -7.16 13.71 -5.87
N THR A 130 -6.83 12.57 -6.49
CA THR A 130 -6.95 12.40 -7.94
C THR A 130 -8.41 12.18 -8.33
N VAL A 131 -8.96 12.99 -9.24
CA VAL A 131 -10.33 12.79 -9.75
C VAL A 131 -10.33 11.69 -10.82
N LEU A 132 -11.20 10.67 -10.66
CA LEU A 132 -11.36 9.58 -11.63
C LEU A 132 -12.77 9.54 -12.21
N PRO A 133 -12.93 8.96 -13.41
CA PRO A 133 -14.24 8.59 -13.94
C PRO A 133 -14.85 7.43 -13.15
N ILE A 134 -16.15 7.52 -12.91
CA ILE A 134 -16.98 6.48 -12.28
C ILE A 134 -16.91 5.13 -13.01
N GLN A 135 -16.64 5.11 -14.31
CA GLN A 135 -16.58 3.86 -15.08
C GLN A 135 -15.30 3.05 -14.80
N CYS A 136 -14.18 3.71 -14.52
CA CYS A 136 -12.94 3.01 -14.16
C CYS A 136 -13.04 2.39 -12.77
N SER A 137 -13.84 2.96 -11.86
CA SER A 137 -13.94 2.49 -10.48
C SER A 137 -14.74 1.21 -10.31
N LEU A 138 -15.56 0.81 -11.30
CA LEU A 138 -16.32 -0.44 -11.27
C LEU A 138 -15.45 -1.69 -11.46
N LEU A 139 -14.29 -1.57 -12.09
CA LEU A 139 -13.43 -2.71 -12.44
C LEU A 139 -12.31 -2.93 -11.42
N VAL A 140 -11.97 -1.87 -10.68
CA VAL A 140 -10.88 -1.87 -9.70
C VAL A 140 -11.25 -2.70 -8.48
N LYS A 141 -10.42 -3.71 -8.21
CA LYS A 141 -10.46 -4.55 -7.01
C LYS A 141 -9.39 -4.17 -6.00
N ASP A 142 -8.28 -3.59 -6.48
CA ASP A 142 -7.11 -3.23 -5.70
C ASP A 142 -6.84 -1.74 -5.81
N LEU A 143 -6.89 -1.05 -4.68
CA LEU A 143 -6.65 0.38 -4.62
C LEU A 143 -5.54 0.71 -3.64
N ILE A 144 -4.57 1.50 -4.09
CA ILE A 144 -3.52 2.07 -3.27
C ILE A 144 -3.69 3.58 -3.29
N LEU A 145 -3.98 4.15 -2.13
CA LEU A 145 -4.18 5.57 -1.94
C LEU A 145 -3.00 6.17 -1.17
N GLU A 146 -2.27 7.07 -1.81
CA GLU A 146 -1.16 7.78 -1.21
C GLU A 146 -1.55 9.23 -0.87
N GLY A 147 -1.15 9.71 0.29
CA GLY A 147 -1.29 11.11 0.68
C GLY A 147 -0.28 11.98 -0.07
N TYR A 148 -0.69 13.16 -0.49
CA TYR A 148 0.18 14.08 -1.22
C TYR A 148 1.08 14.89 -0.26
N ASN A 149 2.34 15.11 -0.66
CA ASN A 149 3.39 15.76 0.14
C ASN A 149 3.71 17.21 -0.30
N GLY A 150 2.92 17.82 -1.18
CA GLY A 150 3.15 19.20 -1.62
C GLY A 150 2.68 20.26 -0.63
N SER A 151 3.07 21.51 -0.86
CA SER A 151 2.96 22.62 0.10
C SER A 151 1.55 22.85 0.65
N LYS A 152 1.52 23.37 1.89
CA LYS A 152 0.34 23.66 2.73
C LYS A 152 -0.69 24.63 2.13
N ASP A 153 -0.40 25.26 0.99
CA ASP A 153 -1.30 26.24 0.37
C ASP A 153 -2.46 25.61 -0.41
N MET A 154 -2.50 24.28 -0.51
CA MET A 154 -3.57 23.54 -1.20
C MET A 154 -4.70 23.08 -0.25
N THR A 155 -4.99 23.87 0.78
CA THR A 155 -6.15 23.66 1.67
C THR A 155 -7.50 23.97 1.01
N SER A 156 -7.51 24.50 -0.23
CA SER A 156 -8.73 24.93 -0.93
C SER A 156 -9.35 23.90 -1.88
N VAL A 157 -8.63 22.83 -2.26
CA VAL A 157 -9.29 21.69 -2.90
C VAL A 157 -9.81 20.81 -1.78
N ILE A 158 -11.02 21.17 -1.34
CA ILE A 158 -11.86 20.43 -0.39
C ILE A 158 -12.10 19.04 -0.97
N GLY A 159 -11.12 18.17 -0.79
CA GLY A 159 -11.21 16.77 -1.12
C GLY A 159 -11.98 16.09 -0.01
N ASP A 160 -13.09 15.48 -0.38
CA ASP A 160 -13.92 14.51 0.34
C ASP A 160 -13.15 13.36 1.04
N GLY A 161 -11.82 13.36 0.93
CA GLY A 161 -10.92 12.56 1.72
C GLY A 161 -11.03 11.07 1.44
N LEU A 162 -11.12 10.26 2.49
CA LEU A 162 -11.37 8.82 2.35
C LEU A 162 -12.71 8.50 1.67
N SER A 163 -13.68 9.44 1.60
CA SER A 163 -14.97 9.13 0.98
C SER A 163 -14.87 8.94 -0.54
N TYR A 164 -13.72 9.28 -1.13
CA TYR A 164 -13.36 8.88 -2.50
C TYR A 164 -13.39 7.36 -2.71
N ILE A 165 -13.13 6.57 -1.65
CA ILE A 165 -13.20 5.11 -1.70
C ILE A 165 -14.61 4.63 -2.08
N LEU A 166 -15.66 5.40 -1.76
CA LEU A 166 -17.06 5.04 -2.06
C LEU A 166 -17.36 4.93 -3.55
N GLN A 167 -16.49 5.47 -4.41
CA GLN A 167 -16.63 5.31 -5.87
C GLN A 167 -16.28 3.90 -6.34
N PHE A 168 -15.56 3.11 -5.54
CA PHE A 168 -15.06 1.77 -5.89
C PHE A 168 -15.92 0.66 -5.29
N PHE A 169 -17.01 0.32 -5.98
CA PHE A 169 -18.00 -0.65 -5.50
C PHE A 169 -17.48 -2.09 -5.38
N ASN A 170 -16.52 -2.47 -6.22
CA ASN A 170 -15.95 -3.82 -6.28
C ASN A 170 -14.60 -3.93 -5.56
N LEU A 171 -14.28 -2.96 -4.70
CA LEU A 171 -13.01 -2.93 -4.00
C LEU A 171 -12.90 -4.08 -3.00
N GLU A 172 -11.92 -4.94 -3.21
CA GLU A 172 -11.60 -6.09 -2.34
C GLU A 172 -10.39 -5.79 -1.46
N ARG A 173 -9.37 -5.09 -1.99
CA ARG A 173 -8.11 -4.81 -1.30
C ARG A 173 -7.78 -3.32 -1.35
N LEU A 174 -7.47 -2.75 -0.19
CA LEU A 174 -7.17 -1.34 -0.03
C LEU A 174 -5.87 -1.15 0.74
N MET A 175 -4.96 -0.36 0.18
CA MET A 175 -3.78 0.13 0.88
C MET A 175 -3.89 1.65 1.03
N ILE A 176 -3.72 2.16 2.24
CA ILE A 176 -3.73 3.59 2.52
C ILE A 176 -2.35 3.98 3.06
N VAL A 177 -1.73 4.96 2.41
CA VAL A 177 -0.48 5.60 2.83
C VAL A 177 -0.77 7.07 3.14
N PRO A 178 -1.29 7.37 4.33
CA PRO A 178 -1.67 8.72 4.72
C PRO A 178 -0.43 9.59 4.95
N HIS A 179 -0.56 10.87 4.58
CA HIS A 179 0.48 11.87 4.78
C HIS A 179 0.11 12.85 5.90
N GLU A 180 -1.07 13.47 5.83
CA GLU A 180 -1.63 14.39 6.85
C GLU A 180 -3.12 14.16 7.05
N ALA A 181 -3.64 14.61 8.20
CA ALA A 181 -5.03 14.46 8.62
C ALA A 181 -6.02 14.80 7.50
N ILE A 182 -6.73 13.77 7.02
CA ILE A 182 -7.85 13.96 6.13
C ILE A 182 -9.08 13.78 6.99
N LYS A 183 -9.83 14.86 7.22
CA LYS A 183 -11.15 14.76 7.85
C LYS A 183 -12.14 14.39 6.77
N THR A 184 -12.91 13.34 6.97
CA THR A 184 -14.13 13.14 6.18
C THR A 184 -15.36 13.47 7.02
N ARG A 185 -16.47 13.76 6.35
CA ARG A 185 -17.76 13.94 7.01
C ARG A 185 -18.49 12.60 7.01
N GLY A 186 -18.34 11.83 8.07
CA GLY A 186 -19.18 10.66 8.36
C GLY A 186 -18.48 9.31 8.31
N THR A 187 -19.28 8.24 8.38
CA THR A 187 -18.81 6.86 8.31
C THR A 187 -18.76 6.38 6.86
N ILE A 188 -17.62 5.83 6.46
CA ILE A 188 -17.36 5.26 5.14
C ILE A 188 -17.53 3.76 5.24
N ILE A 189 -18.52 3.23 4.54
CA ILE A 189 -18.84 1.81 4.50
C ILE A 189 -18.35 1.24 3.18
N VAL A 190 -17.43 0.28 3.22
CA VAL A 190 -16.93 -0.43 2.03
C VAL A 190 -17.26 -1.90 2.19
N ALA A 191 -18.44 -2.30 1.70
CA ALA A 191 -19.04 -3.60 2.02
C ALA A 191 -18.24 -4.80 1.52
N ASN A 192 -17.57 -4.67 0.37
CA ASN A 192 -16.85 -5.78 -0.29
C ASN A 192 -15.37 -5.87 0.10
N LEU A 193 -14.86 -4.95 0.94
CA LEU A 193 -13.45 -4.92 1.29
C LEU A 193 -13.10 -6.09 2.22
N THR A 194 -12.20 -6.96 1.75
CA THR A 194 -11.70 -8.12 2.51
C THR A 194 -10.31 -7.91 3.07
N SER A 195 -9.51 -7.01 2.50
CA SER A 195 -8.14 -6.73 2.93
C SER A 195 -7.87 -5.23 3.05
N LEU A 196 -7.32 -4.81 4.20
CA LEU A 196 -6.88 -3.44 4.43
C LEU A 196 -5.42 -3.44 4.89
N THR A 197 -4.58 -2.67 4.21
CA THR A 197 -3.23 -2.30 4.67
C THR A 197 -3.17 -0.82 4.95
N LEU A 198 -2.81 -0.45 6.18
CA LEU A 198 -2.67 0.93 6.57
C LEU A 198 -1.23 1.21 6.97
N CYS A 199 -0.57 2.06 6.20
CA CYS A 199 0.77 2.53 6.51
C CYS A 199 0.68 3.73 7.45
N ILE A 200 1.53 3.81 8.46
CA ILE A 200 1.64 4.94 9.38
C ILE A 200 3.05 5.45 9.28
N SER A 201 3.21 6.75 9.13
CA SER A 201 4.50 7.40 9.27
C SER A 201 4.45 8.35 10.47
N ILE A 202 5.60 8.93 10.81
CA ILE A 202 5.65 10.00 11.80
C ILE A 202 4.70 11.18 11.49
N ARG A 203 4.46 11.47 10.21
CA ARG A 203 3.60 12.58 9.79
C ARG A 203 2.13 12.27 9.98
N SER A 204 1.74 11.03 9.74
CA SER A 204 0.35 10.56 9.86
C SER A 204 0.00 9.96 11.23
N GLN A 205 0.98 9.78 12.12
CA GLN A 205 0.76 9.18 13.44
C GLN A 205 -0.30 9.94 14.27
N ARG A 206 -0.29 11.27 14.25
CA ARG A 206 -1.23 12.08 15.04
C ARG A 206 -2.66 12.04 14.48
N SER A 207 -2.80 11.83 13.19
CA SER A 207 -4.09 11.74 12.50
C SER A 207 -4.58 10.31 12.30
N PHE A 208 -3.75 9.33 12.65
CA PHE A 208 -4.05 7.91 12.46
C PHE A 208 -5.44 7.52 12.97
N GLY A 209 -5.79 7.96 14.19
CA GLY A 209 -7.06 7.63 14.82
C GLY A 209 -8.28 8.14 14.06
N SER A 210 -8.19 9.27 13.35
CA SER A 210 -9.34 9.79 12.59
C SER A 210 -9.64 8.93 11.37
N TYR A 211 -8.63 8.43 10.65
CA TYR A 211 -8.87 7.59 9.47
C TYR A 211 -9.61 6.30 9.81
N ILE A 212 -9.15 5.60 10.85
CA ILE A 212 -9.73 4.29 11.19
C ILE A 212 -11.09 4.42 11.88
N HIS A 213 -11.34 5.53 12.57
CA HIS A 213 -12.65 5.79 13.18
C HIS A 213 -13.75 5.89 12.12
N GLU A 214 -13.46 6.52 10.99
CA GLU A 214 -14.41 6.75 9.90
C GLU A 214 -14.72 5.47 9.09
N LEU A 215 -13.86 4.46 9.11
CA LEU A 215 -14.03 3.23 8.33
C LEU A 215 -14.93 2.20 9.03
N SER A 216 -15.91 1.67 8.30
CA SER A 216 -16.73 0.53 8.68
C SER A 216 -16.62 -0.57 7.61
N LEU A 217 -15.99 -1.68 7.98
CA LEU A 217 -15.54 -2.74 7.06
C LEU A 217 -16.06 -4.11 7.53
N PRO A 218 -17.35 -4.42 7.30
CA PRO A 218 -18.01 -5.59 7.89
C PRO A 218 -17.44 -6.93 7.41
N ARG A 219 -16.86 -6.97 6.20
CA ARG A 219 -16.30 -8.19 5.58
C ARG A 219 -14.77 -8.24 5.63
N LEU A 220 -14.14 -7.47 6.52
CA LEU A 220 -12.67 -7.42 6.59
C LEU A 220 -12.11 -8.73 7.14
N HIS A 221 -11.37 -9.46 6.33
CA HIS A 221 -10.73 -10.73 6.70
C HIS A 221 -9.26 -10.54 7.07
N SER A 222 -8.57 -9.58 6.42
CA SER A 222 -7.14 -9.32 6.65
C SER A 222 -6.91 -7.85 6.94
N PHE A 223 -6.17 -7.56 8.02
CA PHE A 223 -5.76 -6.22 8.39
C PHE A 223 -4.26 -6.18 8.65
N ALA A 224 -3.57 -5.27 7.96
CA ALA A 224 -2.15 -5.01 8.16
C ALA A 224 -1.94 -3.56 8.57
N LEU A 225 -1.19 -3.37 9.65
CA LEU A 225 -0.71 -2.07 10.10
C LEU A 225 0.80 -2.03 9.98
N GLN A 226 1.32 -1.09 9.20
CA GLN A 226 2.74 -1.00 8.90
C GLN A 226 3.29 0.38 9.28
N TYR A 227 4.40 0.43 10.00
CA TYR A 227 5.11 1.69 10.20
C TYR A 227 6.12 1.94 9.06
N THR A 228 6.05 3.13 8.44
CA THR A 228 6.92 3.55 7.35
C THR A 228 7.77 4.76 7.75
N GLY A 229 9.07 4.70 7.46
CA GLY A 229 10.02 5.77 7.72
C GLY A 229 10.81 5.63 9.02
N VAL A 230 11.47 6.72 9.43
CA VAL A 230 12.30 6.77 10.64
C VAL A 230 11.44 7.22 11.82
N TYR A 231 11.52 6.47 12.91
CA TYR A 231 10.79 6.76 14.14
C TYR A 231 11.47 7.87 14.96
N LEU A 232 10.72 8.88 15.43
CA LEU A 232 11.23 9.99 16.27
C LEU A 232 10.51 10.14 17.63
N GLY A 233 10.10 9.06 18.29
CA GLY A 233 10.01 9.09 19.76
C GLY A 233 8.64 8.90 20.44
N SER A 234 7.54 8.63 19.73
CA SER A 234 6.25 8.34 20.40
C SER A 234 5.57 7.08 19.89
N ALA A 235 5.06 6.24 20.81
CA ALA A 235 4.21 5.10 20.43
C ALA A 235 2.91 5.57 19.79
N ILE A 236 2.34 4.71 18.95
CA ILE A 236 0.98 4.89 18.42
C ILE A 236 -0.01 4.63 19.56
N ASP A 237 -1.04 5.49 19.67
CA ASP A 237 -2.17 5.23 20.55
C ASP A 237 -2.98 4.06 19.98
N HIS A 238 -3.06 2.97 20.74
CA HIS A 238 -3.73 1.75 20.32
C HIS A 238 -5.26 1.82 20.51
N LYS A 239 -5.79 2.77 21.29
CA LYS A 239 -7.24 2.84 21.58
C LYS A 239 -8.11 2.96 20.32
N PRO A 240 -7.77 3.80 19.33
CA PRO A 240 -8.51 3.84 18.07
C PRO A 240 -8.47 2.50 17.32
N ILE A 241 -7.36 1.76 17.40
CA ILE A 241 -7.18 0.43 16.79
C ILE A 241 -8.13 -0.57 17.44
N VAL A 242 -8.19 -0.59 18.77
CA VAL A 242 -9.10 -1.48 19.52
C VAL A 242 -10.55 -1.25 19.09
N LEU A 243 -10.99 0.01 18.99
CA LEU A 243 -12.35 0.35 18.56
C LEU A 243 -12.63 -0.08 17.11
N PHE A 244 -11.66 0.09 16.22
CA PHE A 244 -11.76 -0.40 14.84
C PHE A 244 -11.86 -1.92 14.79
N ILE A 245 -10.95 -2.62 15.46
CA ILE A 245 -10.89 -4.07 15.50
C ILE A 245 -12.18 -4.67 16.07
N ARG A 246 -12.76 -4.10 17.14
CA ARG A 246 -14.04 -4.56 17.69
C ARG A 246 -15.18 -4.55 16.67
N ARG A 247 -15.16 -3.62 15.69
CA ARG A 247 -16.19 -3.53 14.65
C ARG A 247 -16.06 -4.60 13.57
N CYS A 248 -14.88 -5.19 13.38
CA CYS A 248 -14.62 -6.25 12.40
C CYS A 248 -14.18 -7.58 13.04
N ALA A 249 -14.25 -7.71 14.36
CA ALA A 249 -13.69 -8.84 15.09
C ALA A 249 -14.30 -10.21 14.71
N SER A 250 -15.55 -10.22 14.24
CA SER A 250 -16.25 -11.45 13.81
C SER A 250 -15.84 -11.94 12.42
N SER A 251 -15.16 -11.13 11.61
CA SER A 251 -14.72 -11.52 10.27
C SER A 251 -13.20 -11.53 10.10
N LEU A 252 -12.46 -10.88 11.01
CA LEU A 252 -11.00 -10.75 10.91
C LEU A 252 -10.28 -12.07 11.24
N GLN A 253 -9.57 -12.60 10.25
CA GLN A 253 -8.82 -13.86 10.32
C GLN A 253 -7.30 -13.68 10.28
N GLU A 254 -6.82 -12.58 9.70
CA GLU A 254 -5.39 -12.27 9.58
C GLU A 254 -5.09 -10.87 10.11
N LEU A 255 -4.07 -10.77 10.97
CA LEU A 255 -3.61 -9.53 11.55
C LEU A 255 -2.08 -9.43 11.48
N ILE A 256 -1.60 -8.33 10.89
CA ILE A 256 -0.17 -8.07 10.70
C ILE A 256 0.19 -6.73 11.34
N PHE A 257 1.17 -6.72 12.24
CA PHE A 257 1.85 -5.53 12.71
C PHE A 257 3.29 -5.54 12.21
N ASP A 258 3.62 -4.68 11.23
CA ASP A 258 4.97 -4.52 10.72
C ASP A 258 5.63 -3.27 11.30
N LYS A 259 6.57 -3.47 12.24
CA LYS A 259 7.38 -2.43 12.89
C LYS A 259 6.56 -1.34 13.57
N VAL A 260 5.36 -1.68 14.04
CA VAL A 260 4.44 -0.74 14.67
C VAL A 260 4.87 -0.50 16.13
N PRO A 261 5.25 0.73 16.52
CA PRO A 261 5.57 1.05 17.90
C PRO A 261 4.28 1.17 18.73
N LEU A 262 4.08 0.25 19.69
CA LEU A 262 2.91 0.22 20.58
C LEU A 262 3.37 0.27 22.03
N ARG A 263 2.52 0.79 22.92
CA ARG A 263 2.80 0.74 24.36
C ARG A 263 2.70 -0.71 24.88
N PRO A 264 3.41 -1.05 25.98
CA PRO A 264 3.19 -2.31 26.68
C PRO A 264 1.70 -2.45 27.03
N LEU A 265 1.14 -3.66 26.85
CA LEU A 265 -0.31 -4.00 26.91
C LEU A 265 -1.16 -3.63 25.69
N GLY A 266 -0.71 -2.69 24.84
CA GLY A 266 -1.51 -2.25 23.70
C GLY A 266 -1.83 -3.38 22.71
N LEU A 267 -0.85 -4.27 22.45
CA LEU A 267 -1.06 -5.44 21.60
C LEU A 267 -2.09 -6.41 22.20
N ALA A 268 -2.03 -6.68 23.49
CA ALA A 268 -2.98 -7.57 24.17
C ALA A 268 -4.42 -7.05 24.09
N GLU A 269 -4.62 -5.74 24.31
CA GLU A 269 -5.93 -5.10 24.20
C GLU A 269 -6.49 -5.13 22.77
N ILE A 270 -5.63 -4.98 21.76
CA ILE A 270 -6.04 -5.09 20.35
C ILE A 270 -6.46 -6.53 20.01
N LEU A 271 -5.75 -7.53 20.53
CA LEU A 271 -5.99 -8.94 20.23
C LEU A 271 -7.16 -9.54 21.01
N ALA A 272 -7.45 -9.05 22.22
CA ALA A 272 -8.49 -9.58 23.10
C ALA A 272 -9.87 -9.84 22.44
N PRO A 273 -10.42 -8.97 21.56
CA PRO A 273 -11.72 -9.23 20.91
C PRO A 273 -11.67 -10.26 19.76
N LEU A 274 -10.49 -10.68 19.29
CA LEU A 274 -10.32 -11.41 18.03
C LEU A 274 -10.43 -12.92 18.18
N ARG A 275 -11.64 -13.42 18.41
CA ARG A 275 -11.90 -14.86 18.54
C ARG A 275 -11.67 -15.65 17.24
N GLU A 276 -11.91 -15.04 16.09
CA GLU A 276 -11.81 -15.66 14.76
C GLU A 276 -10.41 -15.56 14.13
N LEU A 277 -9.44 -14.99 14.84
CA LEU A 277 -8.08 -14.80 14.31
C LEU A 277 -7.38 -16.14 14.12
N ARG A 278 -6.92 -16.39 12.89
CA ARG A 278 -6.16 -17.59 12.51
C ARG A 278 -4.69 -17.31 12.29
N HIS A 279 -4.35 -16.10 11.89
CA HIS A 279 -2.99 -15.72 11.50
C HIS A 279 -2.58 -14.42 12.19
N LEU A 280 -1.51 -14.47 12.99
CA LEU A 280 -0.93 -13.31 13.64
C LEU A 280 0.54 -13.16 13.22
N THR A 281 0.90 -11.97 12.73
CA THR A 281 2.29 -11.58 12.48
C THR A 281 2.60 -10.30 13.25
N VAL A 282 3.66 -10.31 14.05
CA VAL A 282 4.16 -9.13 14.77
C VAL A 282 5.66 -9.03 14.57
N LEU A 283 6.08 -7.98 13.87
CA LEU A 283 7.47 -7.67 13.59
C LEU A 283 7.87 -6.45 14.41
N GLU A 284 8.81 -6.61 15.35
CA GLU A 284 9.25 -5.50 16.18
C GLU A 284 10.10 -4.47 15.41
N PRO A 285 10.05 -3.19 15.79
CA PRO A 285 10.95 -2.18 15.27
C PRO A 285 12.42 -2.55 15.59
N THR A 286 13.30 -2.55 14.58
CA THR A 286 14.73 -2.88 14.74
C THR A 286 15.56 -1.80 15.46
N ILE A 287 14.94 -0.67 15.84
CA ILE A 287 15.62 0.46 16.46
C ILE A 287 15.68 0.24 17.97
N SER A 288 16.91 0.09 18.50
CA SER A 288 17.17 -0.30 19.91
C SER A 288 16.70 0.72 20.95
N LEU A 289 16.48 1.99 20.56
CA LEU A 289 16.02 3.07 21.45
C LEU A 289 14.56 2.91 21.88
N LEU A 290 13.85 1.89 21.37
CA LEU A 290 12.40 1.76 21.47
C LEU A 290 11.93 0.60 22.34
N ARG A 291 12.77 0.05 23.23
CA ARG A 291 12.37 -1.06 24.11
C ARG A 291 11.08 -0.80 24.88
N ALA A 292 10.85 0.44 25.33
CA ALA A 292 9.61 0.83 26.01
C ALA A 292 8.36 0.82 25.11
N TYR A 293 8.53 0.63 23.80
CA TYR A 293 7.49 0.64 22.76
C TYR A 293 7.51 -0.64 21.91
N TYR A 294 8.12 -1.69 22.43
CA TYR A 294 8.09 -3.02 21.84
C TYR A 294 6.77 -3.70 22.19
N PRO A 295 6.00 -4.15 21.18
CA PRO A 295 4.67 -4.72 21.40
C PRO A 295 4.74 -6.09 22.08
N ILE A 296 5.84 -6.83 21.95
CA ILE A 296 6.02 -8.15 22.53
C ILE A 296 6.76 -8.01 23.87
N SER A 297 6.00 -8.00 24.96
CA SER A 297 6.54 -8.00 26.33
C SER A 297 6.32 -9.36 27.01
N GLU A 298 7.08 -9.63 28.07
CA GLU A 298 6.87 -10.81 28.91
C GLU A 298 5.41 -10.91 29.40
N ALA A 299 4.82 -9.80 29.85
CA ALA A 299 3.41 -9.77 30.28
C ALA A 299 2.43 -10.12 29.14
N PHE A 300 2.73 -9.71 27.90
CA PHE A 300 1.95 -10.14 26.74
C PHE A 300 2.09 -11.64 26.50
N LEU A 301 3.31 -12.18 26.56
CA LEU A 301 3.58 -13.61 26.34
C LEU A 301 2.88 -14.50 27.36
N LEU A 302 2.81 -14.07 28.63
CA LEU A 302 2.07 -14.79 29.68
C LEU A 302 0.56 -14.86 29.36
N ASN A 303 -0.05 -13.75 28.96
CA ASN A 303 -1.46 -13.75 28.53
C ASN A 303 -1.66 -14.55 27.23
N PHE A 304 -0.68 -14.51 26.34
CA PHE A 304 -0.69 -15.23 25.07
C PHE A 304 -0.49 -16.75 25.25
N HIS A 305 -0.05 -17.20 26.42
CA HIS A 305 0.02 -18.63 26.74
C HIS A 305 -1.37 -19.24 27.01
N ASP A 306 -2.30 -18.47 27.62
CA ASP A 306 -3.65 -18.93 27.95
C ASP A 306 -4.45 -19.34 26.70
N ALA A 307 -4.77 -20.63 26.57
CA ALA A 307 -5.53 -21.19 25.45
C ALA A 307 -6.86 -20.47 25.13
N CYS A 308 -7.48 -19.81 26.13
CA CYS A 308 -8.68 -19.02 25.93
C CYS A 308 -8.42 -17.69 25.21
N PHE A 309 -7.18 -17.20 25.22
CA PHE A 309 -6.73 -16.05 24.44
C PHE A 309 -6.44 -16.50 23.00
N LEU A 310 -7.17 -15.95 22.03
CA LEU A 310 -7.08 -16.30 20.59
C LEU A 310 -7.25 -17.82 20.33
N PRO A 311 -8.45 -18.38 20.58
CA PRO A 311 -8.66 -19.83 20.56
C PRO A 311 -8.50 -20.48 19.16
N ASN A 312 -8.72 -19.72 18.08
CA ASN A 312 -8.70 -20.24 16.71
C ASN A 312 -7.38 -19.98 15.97
N LEU A 313 -6.32 -19.64 16.70
CA LEU A 313 -5.03 -19.24 16.12
C LEU A 313 -4.29 -20.45 15.55
N VAL A 314 -3.97 -20.39 14.25
CA VAL A 314 -3.32 -21.47 13.50
C VAL A 314 -1.84 -21.17 13.26
N THR A 315 -1.51 -19.94 12.85
CA THR A 315 -0.13 -19.56 12.54
C THR A 315 0.28 -18.29 13.26
N ILE A 316 1.52 -18.30 13.78
CA ILE A 316 2.08 -17.22 14.57
C ILE A 316 3.48 -16.92 14.04
N ASP A 317 3.75 -15.66 13.70
CA ASP A 317 5.09 -15.16 13.36
C ASP A 317 5.41 -13.96 14.26
N LEU A 318 6.21 -14.20 15.30
CA LEU A 318 6.66 -13.18 16.26
C LEU A 318 8.16 -12.95 16.05
N GLN A 319 8.52 -11.78 15.53
CA GLN A 319 9.92 -11.41 15.31
C GLN A 319 10.33 -10.31 16.27
N VAL A 320 10.99 -10.73 17.36
CA VAL A 320 11.54 -9.82 18.38
C VAL A 320 12.91 -9.27 18.02
N HIS A 321 13.21 -8.10 18.56
CA HIS A 321 14.50 -7.44 18.37
C HIS A 321 15.69 -8.31 18.81
N SER A 322 16.79 -8.20 18.07
CA SER A 322 18.06 -8.96 18.23
C SER A 322 18.63 -9.08 19.64
N LYS A 323 18.27 -8.17 20.56
CA LYS A 323 18.82 -8.07 21.91
C LYS A 323 17.88 -8.59 23.01
N SER A 324 16.72 -9.14 22.66
CA SER A 324 15.82 -9.77 23.62
C SER A 324 16.16 -11.27 23.66
N THR A 325 16.77 -11.75 24.75
CA THR A 325 17.12 -13.18 24.88
C THR A 325 16.06 -13.95 25.67
N VAL A 326 15.41 -13.32 26.65
CA VAL A 326 14.37 -13.93 27.50
C VAL A 326 13.07 -14.09 26.72
N GLU A 327 12.60 -13.04 26.04
CA GLU A 327 11.36 -13.12 25.30
C GLU A 327 11.50 -14.04 24.07
N ARG A 328 12.70 -14.17 23.48
CA ARG A 328 12.98 -15.17 22.44
C ARG A 328 12.76 -16.60 22.91
N SER A 329 13.36 -16.98 24.05
CA SER A 329 13.20 -18.34 24.55
C SER A 329 11.75 -18.64 24.94
N MET A 330 11.03 -17.65 25.50
CA MET A 330 9.60 -17.78 25.77
C MET A 330 8.76 -17.93 24.50
N ILE A 331 9.05 -17.15 23.45
CA ILE A 331 8.33 -17.25 22.16
C ILE A 331 8.47 -18.64 21.57
N ASP A 332 9.68 -19.21 21.53
CA ASP A 332 9.90 -20.53 20.96
C ASP A 332 9.07 -21.61 21.68
N VAL A 333 8.99 -21.54 23.01
CA VAL A 333 8.16 -22.44 23.82
C VAL A 333 6.67 -22.23 23.53
N ILE A 334 6.18 -20.99 23.62
CA ILE A 334 4.75 -20.69 23.47
C ILE A 334 4.27 -21.00 22.05
N VAL A 335 5.04 -20.62 21.02
CA VAL A 335 4.71 -20.92 19.61
C VAL A 335 4.68 -22.42 19.39
N LYS A 336 5.64 -23.17 19.94
CA LYS A 336 5.65 -24.63 19.85
C LYS A 336 4.41 -25.24 20.51
N GLU A 337 4.06 -24.83 21.73
CA GLU A 337 2.89 -25.36 22.44
C GLU A 337 1.58 -25.01 21.73
N ARG A 338 1.42 -23.76 21.27
CA ARG A 338 0.23 -23.32 20.51
C ARG A 338 0.09 -24.00 19.16
N THR A 339 1.19 -24.23 18.45
CA THR A 339 1.15 -24.97 17.17
C THR A 339 0.88 -26.45 17.40
N LEU A 340 1.46 -27.08 18.42
CA LEU A 340 1.16 -28.48 18.76
C LEU A 340 -0.31 -28.68 19.13
N HIS A 341 -0.93 -27.75 19.86
CA HIS A 341 -2.37 -27.80 20.15
C HIS A 341 -3.26 -27.62 18.91
N SER A 342 -2.81 -26.90 17.87
CA SER A 342 -3.55 -26.80 16.61
C SER A 342 -3.34 -28.01 15.69
N PHE A 343 -2.25 -28.76 15.84
CA PHE A 343 -1.99 -29.99 15.07
C PHE A 343 -2.93 -31.16 15.42
N ASP A 344 -3.57 -31.17 16.60
CA ASP A 344 -4.61 -32.15 16.94
C ASP A 344 -5.97 -31.86 16.26
N ALA A 345 -6.10 -30.75 15.54
CA ALA A 345 -7.28 -30.38 14.76
C ALA A 345 -6.89 -30.01 13.31
N ASN A 346 -6.69 -31.03 12.48
CA ASN A 346 -6.70 -30.98 11.00
C ASN A 346 -6.08 -29.74 10.32
N GLU A 347 -4.83 -29.85 9.88
CA GLU A 347 -4.41 -29.86 8.47
C GLU A 347 -2.91 -29.56 8.33
N LEU A 348 -2.29 -30.31 7.43
CA LEU A 348 -0.87 -30.33 7.12
C LEU A 348 -0.59 -29.37 5.96
N ILE A 349 0.55 -28.66 6.04
CA ILE A 349 1.34 -28.04 4.95
C ILE A 349 1.10 -26.53 4.67
N SER A 350 2.04 -25.69 5.10
CA SER A 350 3.04 -25.07 4.20
C SER A 350 3.73 -23.86 4.85
N LEU A 351 4.86 -24.13 5.49
CA LEU A 351 5.95 -23.16 5.68
C LEU A 351 6.50 -22.73 4.31
N ARG A 352 6.09 -21.55 3.83
CA ARG A 352 6.86 -20.78 2.83
C ARG A 352 6.52 -19.30 2.95
N ARG A 353 7.52 -18.51 3.33
CA ARG A 353 7.63 -17.04 3.26
C ARG A 353 6.40 -16.37 2.63
N ARG A 354 5.44 -15.92 3.44
CA ARG A 354 4.46 -14.93 3.00
C ARG A 354 5.16 -13.59 2.95
N VAL A 355 5.68 -13.30 1.76
CA VAL A 355 6.02 -11.95 1.33
C VAL A 355 4.76 -11.12 1.50
N ILE A 356 4.82 -10.06 2.33
CA ILE A 356 3.87 -8.94 2.30
C ILE A 356 3.55 -8.69 0.83
N PRO A 357 2.28 -8.61 0.40
CA PRO A 357 1.98 -8.37 -1.01
C PRO A 357 2.77 -7.15 -1.48
N GLN A 358 3.81 -7.41 -2.29
CA GLN A 358 4.51 -6.38 -3.02
C GLN A 358 3.59 -6.06 -4.19
N PHE A 359 2.83 -4.98 -4.05
CA PHE A 359 2.02 -4.40 -5.12
C PHE A 359 2.88 -3.96 -6.32
#